data_AF-A0A1V2LFK7-F1
#
_entry.id   AF-A0A1V2LFK7-F1
#
_cell.length_a   1.000
_cell.length_b   1.000
_cell.length_c   1.000
_cell.angle_alpha   90.00
_cell.angle_beta   90.00
_cell.angle_gamma   90.00
#
_symmetry.space_group_name_H-M   'P 1'
#
loop_
_entity.id
_entity.type
_entity.pdbx_description
1 polymer ?
#
loop_
_entity_poly.entity_id
_entity_poly.type
_entity_poly.pdbx_seq_one_letter_code
_entity_poly.pdbx_strand_id
1 'polypeptide(L)'
;MQPLVNPNGNAKALDIAQRAKQTGVTEMFNSDPQVSVDNFSFYKDYDFIHPDTTEIHKNAFATLVRECVHFEVETYASMLTFGFDLGHVYPTMVVSYMTNSCRAILKDKFNVEDNAIIESFAKRLVQEVYKFIQPKLDLPDMNWNVSARSLS
;
A
#
# COMPACT_ATOMS: atom_id res chain seq x y z
N MET A 1 21.98 -23.43 3.95
CA MET A 1 20.65 -23.66 3.35
C MET A 1 20.49 -22.68 2.21
N GLN A 2 20.25 -23.14 0.99
CA GLN A 2 19.85 -22.23 -0.10
C GLN A 2 18.42 -21.76 0.19
N PRO A 3 18.11 -20.46 0.02
CA PRO A 3 16.73 -20.01 0.10
C PRO A 3 15.91 -20.75 -0.96
N LEU A 4 14.77 -21.31 -0.54
CA LEU A 4 13.81 -21.95 -1.44
C LEU A 4 13.17 -20.86 -2.30
N VAL A 5 13.67 -20.70 -3.52
CA VAL A 5 13.10 -19.81 -4.54
C VAL A 5 12.13 -20.63 -5.39
N ASN A 6 10.86 -20.20 -5.45
CA ASN A 6 9.89 -20.77 -6.37
C ASN A 6 10.19 -20.24 -7.79
N PRO A 7 10.54 -21.09 -8.78
CA PRO A 7 10.92 -20.62 -10.11
C PRO A 7 9.80 -19.83 -10.83
N ASN A 8 8.55 -20.27 -10.70
CA ASN A 8 7.40 -19.61 -11.31
C ASN A 8 7.09 -18.28 -10.63
N GLY A 9 7.17 -18.28 -9.29
CA GLY A 9 7.01 -17.09 -8.48
C GLY A 9 8.08 -16.03 -8.78
N ASN A 10 9.34 -16.44 -8.88
CA ASN A 10 10.45 -15.56 -9.24
C ASN A 10 10.31 -14.99 -10.67
N ALA A 11 9.89 -15.79 -11.64
CA ALA A 11 9.63 -15.31 -13.00
C ALA A 11 8.52 -14.24 -13.02
N LYS A 12 7.44 -14.45 -12.26
CA LYS A 12 6.35 -13.46 -12.13
C LYS A 12 6.78 -12.21 -11.36
N ALA A 13 7.61 -12.35 -10.33
CA ALA A 13 8.19 -11.22 -9.60
C ALA A 13 9.07 -10.34 -10.52
N LEU A 14 9.87 -10.96 -11.40
CA LEU A 14 10.66 -10.25 -12.41
C LEU A 14 9.79 -9.51 -13.44
N ASP A 15 8.71 -10.14 -13.91
CA ASP A 15 7.75 -9.49 -14.82
C ASP A 15 7.11 -8.25 -14.16
N ILE A 16 6.70 -8.35 -12.90
CA ILE A 16 6.14 -7.22 -12.13
C ILE A 16 7.17 -6.12 -11.94
N ALA A 17 8.42 -6.45 -11.61
CA ALA A 17 9.48 -5.45 -11.49
C ALA A 17 9.73 -4.73 -12.83
N GLN A 18 9.69 -5.46 -13.94
CA GLN A 18 9.81 -4.88 -15.28
C GLN A 18 8.62 -3.96 -15.61
N ARG A 19 7.39 -4.38 -15.32
CA ARG A 19 6.18 -3.56 -15.52
C ARG A 19 6.19 -2.32 -14.63
N ALA A 20 6.62 -2.43 -13.37
CA ALA A 20 6.73 -1.29 -12.46
C ALA A 20 7.69 -0.24 -13.01
N LYS A 21 8.82 -0.68 -13.58
CA LYS A 21 9.77 0.19 -14.27
C LYS A 21 9.18 0.82 -15.54
N GLN A 22 8.49 0.05 -16.37
CA GLN A 22 7.90 0.54 -17.63
C GLN A 22 6.76 1.53 -17.41
N THR A 23 5.95 1.30 -16.37
CA THR A 23 4.81 2.16 -16.02
C THR A 23 5.22 3.36 -15.16
N GLY A 24 6.43 3.34 -14.58
CA GLY A 24 6.92 4.36 -13.66
C GLY A 24 6.11 4.43 -12.36
N VAL A 25 5.34 3.40 -12.01
CA VAL A 25 4.35 3.46 -10.92
C VAL A 25 5.00 3.70 -9.56
N THR A 26 6.20 3.17 -9.33
CA THR A 26 6.98 3.36 -8.09
C THR A 26 7.68 4.72 -8.02
N GLU A 27 7.82 5.42 -9.15
CA GLU A 27 8.45 6.74 -9.23
C GLU A 27 7.42 7.87 -9.26
N MET A 28 6.20 7.58 -9.71
CA MET A 28 5.10 8.53 -9.89
C MET A 28 4.82 9.39 -8.65
N PHE A 29 4.95 8.83 -7.46
CA PHE A 29 4.63 9.50 -6.19
C PHE A 29 5.87 10.06 -5.45
N ASN A 30 7.06 10.00 -6.05
CA ASN A 30 8.31 10.42 -5.39
C ASN A 30 8.58 11.93 -5.49
N SER A 31 8.09 12.57 -6.56
CA SER A 31 8.56 13.90 -6.99
C SER A 31 7.63 15.04 -6.61
N ASP A 32 6.32 14.85 -6.75
CA ASP A 32 5.31 15.88 -6.49
C ASP A 32 4.20 15.31 -5.57
N PRO A 33 4.08 15.83 -4.34
CA PRO A 33 3.00 15.45 -3.42
C PRO A 33 1.59 15.63 -3.99
N GLN A 34 1.40 16.55 -4.93
CA GLN A 34 0.11 16.80 -5.57
C GLN A 34 -0.39 15.59 -6.35
N VAL A 35 0.51 14.79 -6.93
CA VAL A 35 0.16 13.58 -7.68
C VAL A 35 -0.64 12.60 -6.81
N SER A 36 -0.34 12.53 -5.50
CA SER A 36 -1.09 11.68 -4.58
C SER A 36 -2.53 12.17 -4.41
N VAL A 37 -2.73 13.49 -4.29
CA VAL A 37 -4.05 14.12 -4.15
C VAL A 37 -4.88 13.99 -5.43
N ASP A 38 -4.22 14.11 -6.59
CA ASP A 38 -4.89 14.02 -7.89
C ASP A 38 -5.36 12.60 -8.22
N ASN A 39 -4.66 11.58 -7.72
CA ASN A 39 -4.98 10.18 -8.00
C ASN A 39 -5.88 9.52 -6.94
N PHE A 40 -5.91 10.04 -5.71
CA PHE A 40 -6.64 9.41 -4.61
C PHE A 40 -7.51 10.42 -3.86
N SER A 41 -8.82 10.18 -3.83
CA SER A 41 -9.79 11.06 -3.16
C SER A 41 -10.41 10.47 -1.89
N PHE A 42 -10.03 9.26 -1.48
CA PHE A 42 -10.63 8.58 -0.31
C PHE A 42 -10.38 9.32 1.01
N TYR A 43 -9.36 10.18 1.07
CA TYR A 43 -9.09 11.02 2.23
C TYR A 43 -10.27 11.92 2.59
N LYS A 44 -11.16 12.23 1.63
CA LYS A 44 -12.36 13.07 1.84
C LYS A 44 -13.41 12.41 2.74
N ASP A 45 -13.31 11.10 2.94
CA ASP A 45 -14.17 10.36 3.86
C ASP A 45 -13.75 10.53 5.33
N TYR A 46 -12.66 11.28 5.59
CA TYR A 46 -12.05 11.46 6.90
C TYR A 46 -11.89 12.96 7.23
N ASP A 47 -12.17 13.33 8.47
CA ASP A 47 -12.15 14.72 8.96
C ASP A 47 -10.80 15.17 9.54
N PHE A 48 -9.84 14.25 9.70
CA PHE A 48 -8.54 14.54 10.30
C PHE A 48 -7.43 14.83 9.28
N ILE A 49 -7.66 14.56 7.98
CA ILE A 49 -6.64 14.73 6.93
C ILE A 49 -7.20 15.44 5.70
N HIS A 50 -6.67 16.62 5.39
CA HIS A 50 -7.12 17.50 4.30
C HIS A 50 -5.94 17.89 3.38
N PRO A 51 -5.40 16.97 2.58
CA PRO A 51 -4.21 17.17 1.77
C PRO A 51 -4.38 18.20 0.63
N ASP A 52 -5.62 18.60 0.34
CA ASP A 52 -5.99 19.67 -0.59
C ASP A 52 -6.00 21.08 0.05
N THR A 53 -5.88 21.17 1.38
CA THR A 53 -5.98 22.47 2.09
C THR A 53 -4.62 23.03 2.50
N THR A 54 -3.69 22.17 2.94
CA THR A 54 -2.40 22.61 3.49
C THR A 54 -1.26 21.70 3.04
N GLU A 55 -0.06 22.27 2.98
CA GLU A 55 1.14 21.56 2.55
C GLU A 55 1.53 20.42 3.52
N ILE A 56 1.32 20.62 4.83
CA ILE A 56 1.60 19.59 5.85
C ILE A 56 0.75 18.34 5.61
N HIS A 57 -0.55 18.52 5.38
CA HIS A 57 -1.46 17.41 5.10
C HIS A 57 -1.14 16.75 3.76
N LYS A 58 -0.80 17.56 2.75
CA LYS A 58 -0.40 17.07 1.42
C LYS A 58 0.82 16.15 1.51
N ASN A 59 1.87 16.61 2.19
CA ASN A 59 3.12 15.88 2.34
C ASN A 59 2.95 14.61 3.17
N ALA A 60 2.13 14.66 4.24
CA ALA A 60 1.81 13.47 5.04
C ALA A 60 1.05 12.42 4.21
N PHE A 61 0.03 12.85 3.47
CA PHE A 61 -0.75 11.96 2.61
C PHE A 61 0.12 11.35 1.50
N ALA A 62 0.93 12.17 0.82
CA ALA A 62 1.85 11.70 -0.20
C ALA A 62 2.90 10.72 0.35
N THR A 63 3.36 10.90 1.59
CA THR A 63 4.26 9.96 2.25
C THR A 63 3.59 8.60 2.43
N LEU A 64 2.36 8.57 2.94
CA LEU A 64 1.59 7.34 3.15
C LEU A 64 1.28 6.62 1.83
N VAL A 65 0.90 7.36 0.78
CA VAL A 65 0.65 6.81 -0.56
C VAL A 65 1.93 6.22 -1.14
N ARG A 66 3.03 6.98 -1.13
CA ARG A 66 4.33 6.53 -1.64
C ARG A 66 4.79 5.26 -0.93
N GLU A 67 4.75 5.27 0.40
CA GLU A 67 5.13 4.11 1.21
C GLU A 67 4.27 2.89 0.88
N CYS A 68 2.95 3.05 0.76
CA CYS A 68 2.05 1.98 0.37
C CYS A 68 2.40 1.44 -1.02
N VAL A 69 2.62 2.29 -2.03
CA VAL A 69 2.95 1.86 -3.40
C VAL A 69 4.24 1.04 -3.44
N HIS A 70 5.31 1.51 -2.76
CA HIS A 70 6.57 0.76 -2.70
C HIS A 70 6.39 -0.56 -1.98
N PHE A 71 5.72 -0.55 -0.82
CA PHE A 71 5.51 -1.76 -0.03
C PHE A 71 4.66 -2.80 -0.77
N GLU A 72 3.60 -2.39 -1.47
CA GLU A 72 2.72 -3.28 -2.24
C GLU A 72 3.52 -4.00 -3.34
N VAL A 73 4.36 -3.27 -4.09
CA VAL A 73 5.17 -3.84 -5.18
C VAL A 73 6.25 -4.78 -4.63
N GLU A 74 7.02 -4.35 -3.63
CA GLU A 74 8.13 -5.13 -3.07
C GLU A 74 7.65 -6.37 -2.31
N THR A 75 6.59 -6.22 -1.50
CA THR A 75 6.03 -7.32 -0.71
C THR A 75 5.42 -8.37 -1.61
N TYR A 76 4.67 -7.95 -2.65
CA TYR A 76 4.06 -8.88 -3.59
C TYR A 76 5.11 -9.70 -4.34
N ALA A 77 6.13 -9.03 -4.89
CA ALA A 77 7.24 -9.68 -5.59
C ALA A 77 8.02 -10.66 -4.68
N SER A 78 8.26 -10.27 -3.43
CA SER A 78 8.93 -11.13 -2.44
C SER A 78 8.10 -12.37 -2.12
N MET A 79 6.79 -12.20 -1.86
CA MET A 79 5.91 -13.30 -1.52
C MET A 79 5.72 -14.30 -2.67
N LEU A 80 5.69 -13.80 -3.91
CA LEU A 80 5.76 -14.65 -5.10
C LEU A 80 7.04 -15.47 -5.13
N THR A 81 8.20 -14.84 -4.91
CA THR A 81 9.51 -15.48 -4.96
C THR A 81 9.60 -16.66 -3.98
N PHE A 82 8.93 -16.56 -2.83
CA PHE A 82 8.85 -17.63 -1.83
C PHE A 82 7.65 -18.58 -1.99
N GLY A 83 6.77 -18.37 -2.97
CA GLY A 83 5.65 -19.25 -3.27
C GLY A 83 4.49 -19.21 -2.27
N PHE A 84 4.27 -18.09 -1.59
CA PHE A 84 3.15 -17.93 -0.65
C PHE A 84 1.78 -17.88 -1.36
N ASP A 85 0.72 -18.28 -0.64
CA ASP A 85 -0.66 -18.01 -1.05
C ASP A 85 -1.00 -16.54 -0.85
N LEU A 86 -0.86 -15.79 -1.94
CA LEU A 86 -1.05 -14.34 -1.96
C LEU A 86 -2.48 -13.93 -1.63
N GLY A 87 -3.50 -14.72 -1.99
CA GLY A 87 -4.90 -14.33 -1.80
C GLY A 87 -5.29 -14.19 -0.34
N HIS A 88 -4.57 -14.86 0.56
CA HIS A 88 -4.85 -14.87 2.00
C HIS A 88 -3.83 -14.07 2.82
N VAL A 89 -2.54 -14.24 2.52
CA VAL A 89 -1.47 -13.68 3.38
C VAL A 89 -1.18 -12.22 3.05
N TYR A 90 -1.27 -11.84 1.77
CA TYR A 90 -0.89 -10.50 1.30
C TYR A 90 -1.74 -9.38 1.92
N PRO A 91 -3.10 -9.43 1.87
CA PRO A 91 -3.91 -8.33 2.41
C PRO A 91 -3.66 -8.11 3.91
N THR A 92 -3.48 -9.20 4.66
CA THR A 92 -3.27 -9.12 6.11
C THR A 92 -1.92 -8.50 6.47
N MET A 93 -0.85 -8.89 5.77
CA MET A 93 0.49 -8.32 5.99
C MET A 93 0.53 -6.84 5.63
N VAL A 94 -0.02 -6.47 4.47
CA VAL A 94 0.06 -5.09 3.97
C VAL A 94 -0.80 -4.14 4.81
N VAL A 95 -2.02 -4.56 5.19
CA VAL A 95 -2.86 -3.76 6.11
C VAL A 95 -2.20 -3.59 7.48
N SER A 96 -1.56 -4.63 8.02
CA SER A 96 -0.87 -4.54 9.31
C SER A 96 0.30 -3.55 9.26
N TYR A 97 1.15 -3.65 8.23
CA TYR A 97 2.25 -2.73 8.00
C TYR A 97 1.76 -1.29 7.88
N MET A 98 0.80 -1.04 6.97
CA MET A 98 0.27 0.30 6.74
C MET A 98 -0.49 0.86 7.93
N THR A 99 -1.11 0.03 8.78
CA THR A 99 -1.72 0.49 10.04
C THR A 99 -0.67 1.10 10.97
N ASN A 100 0.52 0.50 11.05
CA ASN A 100 1.60 1.04 11.87
C ASN A 100 2.15 2.35 11.30
N SER A 101 2.35 2.43 9.98
CA SER A 101 2.82 3.66 9.31
C SER A 101 1.80 4.79 9.43
N CYS A 102 0.52 4.51 9.19
CA CYS A 102 -0.58 5.45 9.44
C CYS A 102 -0.62 5.88 10.90
N ARG A 103 -0.48 4.96 11.86
CA ARG A 103 -0.46 5.32 13.29
C ARG A 103 0.67 6.29 13.61
N ALA A 104 1.87 6.03 13.11
CA ALA A 104 3.02 6.90 13.36
C ALA A 104 2.77 8.32 12.82
N ILE A 105 2.33 8.45 11.57
CA ILE A 105 2.14 9.75 10.92
C ILE A 105 0.90 10.48 11.47
N LEU A 106 -0.23 9.79 11.61
CA LEU A 106 -1.48 10.42 12.03
C LEU A 106 -1.46 10.84 13.50
N LYS A 107 -0.78 10.09 14.36
CA LYS A 107 -0.58 10.48 15.76
C LYS A 107 0.40 11.66 15.87
N ASP A 108 1.53 11.60 15.17
CA ASP A 108 2.57 12.65 15.19
C ASP A 108 2.04 14.00 14.66
N LYS A 109 1.34 13.97 13.52
CA LYS A 109 1.00 15.19 12.77
C LYS A 109 -0.40 15.72 13.00
N PHE A 110 -1.34 14.85 13.36
CA PHE A 110 -2.77 15.18 13.40
C PHE A 110 -3.45 14.79 14.72
N ASN A 111 -2.68 14.30 15.70
CA ASN A 111 -3.17 13.91 17.03
C ASN A 111 -4.33 12.89 16.98
N VAL A 112 -4.33 12.01 15.98
CA VAL A 112 -5.32 10.92 15.87
C VAL A 112 -4.88 9.77 16.76
N GLU A 113 -5.66 9.46 17.80
CA GLU A 113 -5.36 8.39 18.76
C GLU A 113 -6.28 7.16 18.64
N ASP A 114 -7.38 7.28 17.91
CA ASP A 114 -8.33 6.17 17.71
C ASP A 114 -7.75 5.14 16.73
N ASN A 115 -7.31 4.00 17.28
CA ASN A 115 -6.76 2.90 16.51
C ASN A 115 -7.74 2.29 15.50
N ALA A 116 -9.05 2.33 15.76
CA ALA A 116 -10.05 1.79 14.83
C ALA A 116 -10.18 2.69 13.60
N ILE A 117 -10.12 4.02 13.78
CA ILE A 117 -10.11 4.98 12.68
C ILE A 117 -8.82 4.83 11.86
N ILE A 118 -7.67 4.69 12.52
CA ILE A 118 -6.37 4.49 11.86
C ILE A 118 -6.35 3.19 11.04
N GLU A 119 -6.86 2.09 11.61
CA GLU A 119 -6.95 0.79 10.90
C GLU A 119 -7.89 0.89 9.69
N SER A 120 -9.04 1.57 9.84
CA SER A 120 -9.98 1.83 8.74
C SER A 120 -9.33 2.64 7.62
N PHE A 121 -8.62 3.72 7.97
CA PHE A 121 -7.89 4.55 7.02
C PHE A 121 -6.78 3.76 6.31
N ALA A 122 -5.97 2.99 7.04
CA ALA A 122 -4.92 2.15 6.47
C ALA A 122 -5.47 1.09 5.53
N LYS A 123 -6.58 0.43 5.91
CA LYS A 123 -7.27 -0.54 5.03
C LYS A 123 -7.74 0.14 3.74
N ARG A 124 -8.32 1.34 3.83
CA ARG A 124 -8.79 2.05 2.64
C ARG A 124 -7.63 2.51 1.75
N LEU A 125 -6.54 3.01 2.35
CA LEU A 125 -5.32 3.37 1.64
C LEU A 125 -4.77 2.19 0.82
N VAL A 126 -4.60 1.04 1.46
CA VAL A 126 -4.14 -0.22 0.83
C VAL A 126 -5.06 -0.62 -0.33
N GLN A 127 -6.37 -0.61 -0.12
CA GLN A 127 -7.33 -0.99 -1.16
C GLN A 127 -7.31 -0.05 -2.37
N GLU A 128 -7.26 1.25 -2.15
CA GLU A 128 -7.22 2.24 -3.24
C GLU A 128 -5.90 2.19 -4.00
N VAL A 129 -4.77 2.06 -3.28
CA VAL A 129 -3.45 1.89 -3.91
C VAL A 129 -3.39 0.59 -4.69
N TYR A 130 -3.86 -0.52 -4.13
CA TYR A 130 -3.90 -1.80 -4.83
C TYR A 130 -4.73 -1.70 -6.12
N LYS A 131 -5.94 -1.15 -6.03
CA LYS A 131 -6.82 -0.93 -7.19
C LYS A 131 -6.15 -0.08 -8.26
N PHE A 132 -5.34 0.90 -7.86
CA PHE A 132 -4.58 1.74 -8.79
C PHE A 132 -3.45 0.97 -9.49
N ILE A 133 -2.68 0.16 -8.76
CA ILE A 133 -1.52 -0.56 -9.31
C ILE A 133 -1.91 -1.86 -10.04
N GLN A 134 -3.01 -2.50 -9.64
CA GLN A 134 -3.48 -3.80 -10.15
C GLN A 134 -3.50 -3.87 -11.69
N PRO A 135 -4.19 -2.97 -12.42
CA PRO A 135 -4.23 -3.04 -13.88
C PRO A 135 -2.89 -2.67 -14.54
N LYS A 136 -2.01 -1.95 -13.85
CA LYS A 136 -0.69 -1.53 -14.37
C LYS A 136 0.32 -2.67 -14.31
N LEU A 137 0.21 -3.50 -13.28
CA LEU A 137 1.16 -4.58 -12.97
C LEU A 137 0.60 -5.98 -13.22
N ASP A 138 -0.64 -6.09 -13.72
CA ASP A 138 -1.32 -7.37 -13.96
C ASP A 138 -1.41 -8.23 -12.69
N LEU A 139 -1.81 -7.59 -11.58
CA LEU A 139 -2.00 -8.25 -10.29
C LEU A 139 -3.38 -8.93 -10.24
N PRO A 140 -3.52 -10.08 -9.54
CA PRO A 140 -4.78 -10.80 -9.43
C PRO A 140 -5.80 -10.02 -8.58
N ASP A 141 -7.04 -10.48 -8.55
CA ASP A 141 -7.99 -9.98 -7.55
C ASP A 141 -7.61 -10.46 -6.14
N MET A 142 -7.84 -9.60 -5.15
CA MET A 142 -7.54 -9.87 -3.75
C MET A 142 -8.81 -10.13 -2.96
N ASN A 143 -8.73 -11.05 -2.00
CA ASN A 143 -9.80 -11.25 -1.03
C ASN A 143 -9.63 -10.25 0.12
N TRP A 144 -10.36 -9.14 0.08
CA TRP A 144 -10.28 -8.08 1.11
C TRP A 144 -11.12 -8.33 2.37
N ASN A 145 -11.80 -9.48 2.44
CA ASN A 145 -12.59 -9.88 3.61
C ASN A 145 -11.73 -10.49 4.74
N VAL A 146 -10.41 -10.56 4.57
CA VAL A 146 -9.49 -10.88 5.66
C VAL A 146 -9.39 -9.70 6.64
N SER A 147 -9.49 -10.00 7.93
CA SER A 147 -9.34 -9.02 9.01
C SER A 147 -7.96 -9.15 9.62
N ALA A 148 -7.30 -8.06 10.05
CA ALA A 148 -6.04 -8.15 10.79
C ALA A 148 -6.15 -9.01 12.08
N ARG A 149 -7.37 -9.18 12.61
CA ARG A 149 -7.70 -10.05 13.74
C ARG A 149 -7.69 -11.56 13.42
N SER A 150 -7.54 -11.98 12.17
CA SER A 150 -7.48 -13.42 11.86
C SER A 150 -6.09 -14.03 12.07
N LEU A 151 -5.10 -13.22 12.46
CA LEU A 151 -3.75 -13.68 12.84
C LEU A 151 -3.49 -13.59 14.35
N SER A 152 -4.48 -13.21 15.16
CA SER A 152 -4.41 -13.21 16.63
C SER A 152 -5.00 -14.47 17.23
#